data_AF-A0A3S3R7P9-F1
#
_entry.id   AF-A0A3S3R7P9-F1
#
_cell.length_a   1.000
_cell.length_b   1.000
_cell.length_c   1.000
_cell.angle_alpha   90.00
_cell.angle_beta   90.00
_cell.angle_gamma   90.00
#
_symmetry.space_group_name_H-M   'P 1'
#
loop_
_entity.id
_entity.type
_entity.pdbx_description
1 polymer ?
#
loop_
_entity_poly.entity_id
_entity_poly.type
_entity_poly.pdbx_seq_one_letter_code
_entity_poly.pdbx_strand_id
1 'polypeptide(L)'
;MTEGTEDSWVLVAKAGSRDRADLADLSLVLSAVGIDQQIDRYNGVILTQKRDATQAMKELQAFREENRYWPPPPSAVRPAVYTDNPPTLLMFGGLMIFHWLTGPWVAANPWFKAGAVDSPAILEQGEWWRLITALTLHADQMHLVGNSVIGGVIVHLLCKATGYGMGWLALLLAAMTGNFFNIILRDMPHYSVGFSTAVFAAVGILCGRQLNNKASTIVRQVVLPLGAGVGLLAMLGSEGERTDFGAHLFGLASGLIYGLLLQLTDLDLLGSRRRVQLTLFLLSLLLILLCWFLATGGEYPVFPTDALPGILR
;
A
#
# COMPACT_ATOMS: atom_id res chain seq x y z
N MET A 1 -9.66 -74.06 27.85
CA MET A 1 -8.63 -73.03 27.61
C MET A 1 -8.91 -72.43 26.25
N THR A 2 -9.57 -71.28 26.22
CA THR A 2 -9.71 -70.44 25.04
C THR A 2 -9.14 -69.09 25.44
N GLU A 3 -8.05 -68.71 24.78
CA GLU A 3 -7.22 -67.54 25.06
C GLU A 3 -8.06 -66.25 25.03
N GLY A 4 -8.19 -65.61 26.20
CA GLY A 4 -8.74 -64.27 26.33
C GLY A 4 -7.70 -63.26 25.84
N THR A 5 -7.81 -62.88 24.57
CA THR A 5 -6.94 -61.88 23.95
C THR A 5 -7.39 -60.47 24.35
N GLU A 6 -6.62 -59.89 25.28
CA GLU A 6 -6.18 -58.48 25.28
C GLU A 6 -7.21 -57.33 25.20
N ASP A 7 -8.21 -57.29 26.09
CA ASP A 7 -8.91 -56.03 26.46
C ASP A 7 -8.07 -55.16 27.44
N SER A 8 -6.75 -55.13 27.25
CA SER A 8 -5.88 -54.30 28.07
C SER A 8 -5.87 -52.86 27.55
N TRP A 9 -6.40 -51.94 28.34
CA TRP A 9 -6.29 -50.50 28.09
C TRP A 9 -4.87 -50.03 28.38
N VAL A 10 -4.28 -49.30 27.43
CA VAL A 10 -2.91 -48.79 27.53
C VAL A 10 -2.88 -47.27 27.41
N LEU A 11 -1.96 -46.66 28.15
CA LEU A 11 -1.73 -45.22 28.16
C LEU A 11 -1.09 -44.78 26.85
N VAL A 12 -1.72 -43.85 26.13
CA VAL A 12 -1.19 -43.28 24.87
C VAL A 12 -0.94 -41.79 24.93
N ALA A 13 -1.57 -41.07 25.85
CA ALA A 13 -1.26 -39.67 26.09
C ALA A 13 -1.54 -39.25 27.53
N LYS A 14 -0.75 -38.28 27.99
CA LYS A 14 -0.95 -37.54 29.24
C LYS A 14 -0.96 -36.05 28.89
N ALA A 15 -1.94 -35.32 29.39
CA ALA A 15 -1.97 -33.88 29.22
C ALA A 15 -0.82 -33.21 29.99
N GLY A 16 -0.20 -32.21 29.36
CA GLY A 16 0.80 -31.39 30.02
C GLY A 16 0.17 -30.54 31.12
N SER A 17 0.95 -30.16 32.13
CA SER A 17 0.48 -29.36 33.28
C SER A 17 0.04 -27.93 32.93
N ARG A 18 0.05 -27.53 31.65
CA ARG A 18 -0.21 -26.15 31.21
C ARG A 18 -1.54 -25.90 30.51
N ASP A 19 -2.28 -26.91 30.05
CA ASP A 19 -3.60 -26.66 29.47
C ASP A 19 -4.57 -27.84 29.62
N ARG A 20 -5.72 -27.60 30.28
CA ARG A 20 -6.83 -28.56 30.32
C ARG A 20 -7.50 -28.74 28.95
N ALA A 21 -7.23 -27.84 27.98
CA ALA A 21 -7.70 -27.92 26.61
C ALA A 21 -7.11 -29.11 25.84
N ASP A 22 -5.91 -29.58 26.21
CA ASP A 22 -5.21 -30.67 25.53
C ASP A 22 -5.98 -32.00 25.50
N LEU A 23 -6.72 -32.36 26.56
CA LEU A 23 -7.39 -33.68 26.60
C LEU A 23 -8.60 -33.76 25.67
N ALA A 24 -9.32 -32.65 25.51
CA ALA A 24 -10.48 -32.60 24.63
C ALA A 24 -10.03 -32.72 23.17
N ASP A 25 -8.96 -32.00 22.80
CA ASP A 25 -8.41 -32.02 21.44
C ASP A 25 -7.82 -33.39 21.09
N LEU A 26 -7.02 -33.97 21.99
CA LEU A 26 -6.45 -35.31 21.78
C LEU A 26 -7.55 -36.39 21.72
N SER A 27 -8.62 -36.25 22.53
CA SER A 27 -9.77 -37.16 22.45
C SER A 27 -10.55 -37.00 21.14
N LEU A 28 -10.72 -35.76 20.66
CA LEU A 28 -11.36 -35.47 19.38
C LEU A 28 -10.58 -36.10 18.21
N VAL A 29 -9.25 -35.99 18.21
CA VAL A 29 -8.39 -36.60 17.19
C VAL A 29 -8.63 -38.11 17.14
N LEU A 30 -8.59 -38.81 18.28
CA LEU A 30 -8.82 -40.25 18.34
C LEU A 30 -10.24 -40.64 17.90
N SER A 31 -11.26 -39.89 18.32
CA SER A 31 -12.63 -40.10 17.85
C SER A 31 -12.78 -39.89 16.34
N ALA A 32 -12.10 -38.90 15.77
CA ALA A 32 -12.18 -38.60 14.34
C ALA A 32 -11.59 -39.72 13.46
N VAL A 33 -10.58 -40.43 13.95
CA VAL A 33 -9.98 -41.60 13.27
C VAL A 33 -10.64 -42.93 13.68
N GLY A 34 -11.69 -42.90 14.50
CA GLY A 34 -12.45 -44.08 14.90
C GLY A 34 -11.74 -44.99 15.91
N ILE A 35 -10.84 -44.45 16.73
CA ILE A 35 -10.13 -45.19 17.77
C ILE A 35 -10.88 -45.06 19.10
N ASP A 36 -11.27 -46.19 19.69
CA ASP A 36 -11.92 -46.25 21.00
C ASP A 36 -10.99 -45.81 22.13
N GLN A 37 -11.41 -44.77 22.87
CA GLN A 37 -10.62 -44.16 23.91
C GLN A 37 -11.40 -43.99 25.23
N GLN A 38 -10.68 -44.11 26.35
CA GLN A 38 -11.15 -43.75 27.68
C GLN A 38 -10.35 -42.56 28.19
N ILE A 39 -11.06 -41.58 28.78
CA ILE A 39 -10.45 -40.40 29.36
C ILE A 39 -10.51 -40.52 30.87
N ASP A 40 -9.35 -40.66 31.52
CA ASP A 40 -9.24 -40.47 32.95
C ASP A 40 -8.91 -39.01 33.23
N ARG A 41 -9.97 -38.25 33.54
CA ARG A 41 -9.89 -36.82 33.83
C ARG A 41 -9.18 -36.51 35.15
N TYR A 42 -9.10 -37.47 36.08
CA TYR A 42 -8.46 -37.27 37.37
C TYR A 42 -6.94 -37.26 37.22
N ASN A 43 -6.41 -38.22 36.47
CA ASN A 43 -4.98 -38.32 36.19
C ASN A 43 -4.54 -37.56 34.92
N GLY A 44 -5.50 -37.05 34.15
CA GLY A 44 -5.26 -36.30 32.92
C GLY A 44 -4.65 -37.16 31.81
N VAL A 45 -5.18 -38.37 31.63
CA VAL A 45 -4.64 -39.35 30.69
C VAL A 45 -5.69 -39.89 29.74
N ILE A 46 -5.23 -40.31 28.56
CA ILE A 46 -6.04 -41.00 27.56
C ILE A 46 -5.51 -42.42 27.40
N LEU A 47 -6.43 -43.36 27.52
CA LEU A 47 -6.21 -44.78 27.36
C LEU A 47 -6.90 -45.24 26.07
N THR A 48 -6.29 -46.19 25.36
CA THR A 48 -6.91 -46.88 24.20
C THR A 48 -6.71 -48.38 24.34
N GLN A 49 -7.40 -49.17 23.53
CA GLN A 49 -7.16 -50.62 23.45
C GLN A 49 -5.75 -50.91 22.92
N LYS A 50 -5.08 -51.93 23.46
CA LYS A 50 -3.70 -52.28 23.09
C LYS A 50 -3.50 -52.50 21.58
N ARG A 51 -4.51 -53.06 20.89
CA ARG A 51 -4.51 -53.26 19.44
C ARG A 51 -4.38 -51.96 18.64
N ASP A 52 -4.93 -50.86 19.16
CA ASP A 52 -5.01 -49.57 18.48
C ASP A 52 -3.93 -48.59 18.97
N ALA A 53 -3.12 -48.98 19.96
CA ALA A 53 -2.16 -48.11 20.65
C ALA A 53 -1.12 -47.48 19.71
N THR A 54 -0.57 -48.27 18.79
CA THR A 54 0.44 -47.79 17.83
C THR A 54 -0.15 -46.75 16.88
N GLN A 55 -1.38 -46.99 16.39
CA GLN A 55 -2.07 -46.04 15.51
C GLN A 55 -2.45 -44.77 16.29
N ALA A 56 -2.98 -44.91 17.49
CA ALA A 56 -3.32 -43.79 18.36
C ALA A 56 -2.10 -42.89 18.61
N MET A 57 -0.96 -43.47 18.99
CA MET A 57 0.27 -42.70 19.20
C MET A 57 0.73 -41.95 17.94
N LYS A 58 0.60 -42.58 16.76
CA LYS A 58 0.95 -41.97 15.48
C LYS A 58 0.07 -40.77 15.14
N GLU A 59 -1.25 -40.90 15.30
CA GLU A 59 -2.20 -39.81 15.02
C GLU A 59 -2.02 -38.65 15.99
N LEU A 60 -1.82 -38.94 17.28
CA LEU A 60 -1.55 -37.91 18.28
C LEU A 60 -0.20 -37.21 18.04
N GLN A 61 0.81 -37.92 17.56
CA GLN A 61 2.07 -37.30 17.17
C GLN A 61 1.91 -36.41 15.93
N ALA A 62 1.21 -36.89 14.89
CA ALA A 62 0.93 -36.11 13.68
C ALA A 62 0.17 -34.82 14.02
N PHE A 63 -0.87 -34.92 14.87
CA PHE A 63 -1.61 -33.76 15.36
C PHE A 63 -0.71 -32.74 16.07
N ARG A 64 0.19 -33.20 16.94
CA ARG A 64 1.14 -32.32 17.65
C ARG A 64 2.18 -31.70 16.71
N GLU A 65 2.59 -32.41 15.67
CA GLU A 65 3.52 -31.91 14.67
C GLU A 65 2.87 -30.84 13.80
N GLU A 66 1.63 -31.06 13.35
CA GLU A 66 0.83 -30.07 12.61
C GLU A 66 0.53 -28.82 13.45
N ASN A 67 0.17 -29.02 14.72
CA ASN A 67 -0.17 -27.94 15.64
C ASN A 67 1.03 -27.39 16.43
N ARG A 68 2.27 -27.74 16.06
CA ARG A 68 3.48 -27.29 16.77
C ARG A 68 3.59 -25.76 16.89
N TYR A 69 3.03 -25.04 15.91
CA TYR A 69 3.06 -23.57 15.84
C TYR A 69 1.65 -22.96 15.93
N TRP A 70 0.68 -23.71 16.45
CA TRP A 70 -0.68 -23.25 16.67
C TRP A 70 -0.90 -22.81 18.13
N PRO A 71 -1.66 -21.73 18.40
CA PRO A 71 -2.19 -20.78 17.42
C PRO A 71 -1.06 -19.98 16.75
N PRO A 72 -1.22 -19.55 15.49
CA PRO A 72 -0.25 -18.67 14.86
C PRO A 72 0.03 -17.51 15.81
N PRO A 73 1.31 -17.09 15.97
CA PRO A 73 1.64 -15.97 16.83
C PRO A 73 0.71 -14.81 16.46
N PRO A 74 0.14 -14.09 17.44
CA PRO A 74 -0.76 -12.99 17.18
C PRO A 74 -0.12 -12.13 16.10
N SER A 75 -0.80 -11.96 14.96
CA SER A 75 -0.27 -11.06 13.94
C SER A 75 -0.01 -9.74 14.64
N ALA A 76 1.20 -9.20 14.55
CA ALA A 76 1.50 -7.88 15.10
C ALA A 76 0.66 -6.86 14.31
N VAL A 77 -0.61 -6.71 14.69
CA VAL A 77 -1.53 -5.77 14.10
C VAL A 77 -0.94 -4.42 14.46
N ARG A 78 -0.41 -3.72 13.45
CA ARG A 78 0.08 -2.36 13.66
C ARG A 78 -1.04 -1.52 14.30
N PRO A 79 -0.73 -0.69 15.31
CA PRO A 79 -1.72 0.19 15.89
C PRO A 79 -2.35 1.03 14.78
N ALA A 80 -3.68 1.10 14.76
CA ALA A 80 -4.38 1.95 13.82
C ALA A 80 -4.02 3.42 14.12
N VAL A 81 -3.55 4.14 13.10
CA VAL A 81 -3.28 5.57 13.21
C VAL A 81 -4.61 6.32 13.04
N TYR A 82 -5.17 6.80 14.14
CA TYR A 82 -6.38 7.61 14.12
C TYR A 82 -6.03 9.08 13.90
N THR A 83 -6.35 9.59 12.72
CA THR A 83 -6.27 11.02 12.41
C THR A 83 -7.64 11.56 12.00
N ASP A 84 -7.78 12.90 12.03
CA ASP A 84 -8.90 13.63 11.43
C ASP A 84 -9.12 13.18 9.97
N ASN A 85 -10.29 13.49 9.40
CA ASN A 85 -10.59 13.13 8.02
C ASN A 85 -9.48 13.64 7.07
N PRO A 86 -8.90 12.77 6.23
CA PRO A 86 -7.86 13.18 5.29
C PRO A 86 -8.32 14.34 4.39
N PRO A 87 -7.46 15.32 4.07
CA PRO A 87 -7.79 16.45 3.20
C PRO A 87 -7.84 16.04 1.71
N THR A 88 -8.23 14.80 1.40
CA THR A 88 -8.23 14.24 0.05
C THR A 88 -9.08 15.08 -0.90
N LEU A 89 -10.33 15.40 -0.52
CA LEU A 89 -11.22 16.21 -1.36
C LEU A 89 -10.66 17.62 -1.58
N LEU A 90 -10.03 18.22 -0.56
CA LEU A 90 -9.38 19.52 -0.68
C LEU A 90 -8.25 19.47 -1.71
N MET A 91 -7.38 18.44 -1.64
CA MET A 91 -6.22 18.31 -2.52
C MET A 91 -6.62 18.04 -3.98
N PHE A 92 -7.54 17.10 -4.21
CA PHE A 92 -8.02 16.80 -5.56
C PHE A 92 -8.93 17.91 -6.12
N GLY A 93 -9.73 18.57 -5.28
CA GLY A 93 -10.46 19.78 -5.66
C GLY A 93 -9.52 20.92 -6.05
N GLY A 94 -8.43 21.10 -5.30
CA GLY A 94 -7.35 22.04 -5.65
C GLY A 94 -6.67 21.70 -6.98
N LEU A 95 -6.44 20.41 -7.25
CA LEU A 95 -5.90 19.94 -8.52
C LEU A 95 -6.85 20.23 -9.70
N MET A 96 -8.16 20.06 -9.50
CA MET A 96 -9.18 20.40 -10.50
C MET A 96 -9.23 21.90 -10.78
N ILE A 97 -9.18 22.73 -9.73
CA ILE A 97 -9.11 24.19 -9.87
C ILE A 97 -7.81 24.58 -10.60
N PHE A 98 -6.69 23.95 -10.25
CA PHE A 98 -5.41 24.22 -10.88
C PHE A 98 -5.42 23.85 -12.37
N HIS A 99 -6.00 22.70 -12.75
CA HIS A 99 -6.18 22.36 -14.15
C HIS A 99 -7.09 23.36 -14.89
N TRP A 100 -8.17 23.82 -14.24
CA TRP A 100 -9.03 24.86 -14.83
C TRP A 100 -8.29 26.19 -15.08
N LEU A 101 -7.33 26.54 -14.22
CA LEU A 101 -6.48 27.74 -14.38
C LEU A 101 -5.36 27.56 -15.42
N THR A 102 -4.78 26.36 -15.49
CA THR A 102 -3.60 26.08 -16.33
C THR A 102 -3.96 25.62 -17.74
N GLY A 103 -5.14 25.04 -17.93
CA GLY A 103 -5.63 24.53 -19.21
C GLY A 103 -4.96 23.21 -19.66
N PRO A 104 -5.30 22.74 -20.88
CA PRO A 104 -4.74 21.50 -21.43
C PRO A 104 -3.30 21.69 -21.92
N TRP A 105 -2.62 20.57 -22.18
CA TRP A 105 -1.26 20.57 -22.68
C TRP A 105 -1.21 21.01 -24.15
N VAL A 106 -0.64 22.19 -24.38
CA VAL A 106 -0.30 22.72 -25.70
C VAL A 106 1.14 23.24 -25.65
N ALA A 107 1.90 23.13 -26.74
CA ALA A 107 3.32 23.51 -26.80
C ALA A 107 3.59 24.97 -26.39
N ALA A 108 2.63 25.88 -26.60
CA ALA A 108 2.75 27.29 -26.23
C ALA A 108 2.42 27.58 -24.76
N ASN A 109 1.87 26.62 -24.01
CA ASN A 109 1.36 26.86 -22.66
C ASN A 109 2.51 27.08 -21.66
N PRO A 110 2.60 28.26 -21.00
CA PRO A 110 3.72 28.59 -20.11
C PRO A 110 3.80 27.67 -18.89
N TRP A 111 2.66 27.18 -18.38
CA TRP A 111 2.63 26.28 -17.23
C TRP A 111 3.35 24.96 -17.51
N PHE A 112 3.15 24.40 -18.71
CA PHE A 112 3.79 23.15 -19.12
C PHE A 112 5.26 23.38 -19.47
N LYS A 113 5.60 24.51 -20.09
CA LYS A 113 7.00 24.87 -20.34
C LYS A 113 7.81 24.97 -19.06
N ALA A 114 7.23 25.50 -17.98
CA ALA A 114 7.92 25.67 -16.70
C ALA A 114 7.82 24.45 -15.77
N GLY A 115 6.75 23.66 -15.88
CA GLY A 115 6.37 22.67 -14.86
C GLY A 115 6.31 21.22 -15.33
N ALA A 116 6.32 20.92 -16.63
CA ALA A 116 6.35 19.53 -17.09
C ALA A 116 7.71 18.88 -16.80
N VAL A 117 7.73 17.54 -16.64
CA VAL A 117 8.98 16.78 -16.69
C VAL A 117 9.61 17.04 -18.06
N ASP A 118 10.88 17.42 -18.02
CA ASP A 118 11.74 17.65 -19.18
C ASP A 118 13.12 17.14 -18.77
N SER A 119 13.50 15.93 -19.23
CA SER A 119 14.75 15.30 -18.76
C SER A 119 15.98 16.17 -19.01
N PRO A 120 16.21 16.77 -20.19
CA PRO A 120 17.30 17.73 -20.39
C PRO A 120 17.28 18.89 -19.40
N ALA A 121 16.14 19.55 -19.18
CA ALA A 121 16.06 20.67 -18.24
C ALA A 121 16.38 20.24 -16.80
N ILE A 122 15.93 19.05 -16.37
CA ILE A 122 16.19 18.54 -15.03
C ILE A 122 17.67 18.15 -14.87
N LEU A 123 18.23 17.41 -15.82
CA LEU A 123 19.55 16.80 -15.69
C LEU A 123 20.69 17.76 -16.03
N GLU A 124 20.50 18.63 -17.02
CA GLU A 124 21.55 19.52 -17.52
C GLU A 124 21.45 20.93 -16.93
N GLN A 125 20.22 21.41 -16.70
CA GLN A 125 19.96 22.79 -16.24
C GLN A 125 19.61 22.86 -14.74
N GLY A 126 19.44 21.70 -14.09
CA GLY A 126 19.19 21.62 -12.64
C GLY A 126 17.76 22.00 -12.24
N GLU A 127 16.80 21.96 -13.16
CA GLU A 127 15.40 22.34 -12.93
C GLU A 127 14.60 21.27 -12.18
N TRP A 128 15.12 20.82 -11.03
CA TRP A 128 14.60 19.70 -10.25
C TRP A 128 13.15 19.88 -9.77
N TRP A 129 12.66 21.12 -9.66
CA TRP A 129 11.29 21.42 -9.28
C TRP A 129 10.26 20.77 -10.22
N ARG A 130 10.64 20.54 -11.48
CA ARG A 130 9.83 19.83 -12.49
C ARG A 130 9.42 18.42 -12.06
N LEU A 131 10.21 17.76 -11.23
CA LEU A 131 9.87 16.43 -10.67
C LEU A 131 8.61 16.48 -9.80
N ILE A 132 8.30 17.64 -9.22
CA ILE A 132 7.15 17.87 -8.36
C ILE A 132 6.04 18.63 -9.09
N THR A 133 6.35 19.72 -9.80
CA THR A 133 5.32 20.52 -10.49
C THR A 133 4.58 19.70 -11.55
N ALA A 134 5.24 18.77 -12.22
CA ALA A 134 4.60 17.89 -13.21
C ALA A 134 3.50 17.01 -12.63
N LEU A 135 3.57 16.66 -11.34
CA LEU A 135 2.52 15.89 -10.64
C LEU A 135 1.21 16.67 -10.51
N THR A 136 1.27 18.00 -10.65
CA THR A 136 0.12 18.90 -10.52
C THR A 136 -0.50 19.29 -11.87
N LEU A 137 0.23 19.10 -12.98
CA LEU A 137 -0.26 19.37 -14.34
C LEU A 137 -0.92 18.14 -14.95
N HIS A 138 -1.91 18.34 -15.82
CA HIS A 138 -2.63 17.27 -16.51
C HIS A 138 -2.81 17.61 -17.98
N ALA A 139 -2.58 16.63 -18.86
CA ALA A 139 -2.64 16.84 -20.30
C ALA A 139 -4.03 17.28 -20.78
N ASP A 140 -5.07 16.68 -20.21
CA ASP A 140 -6.46 16.90 -20.54
C ASP A 140 -7.39 16.55 -19.35
N GLN A 141 -8.67 16.88 -19.51
CA GLN A 141 -9.68 16.69 -18.47
C GLN A 141 -9.94 15.20 -18.18
N MET A 142 -9.88 14.31 -19.18
CA MET A 142 -10.14 12.88 -18.97
C MET A 142 -9.00 12.24 -18.17
N HIS A 143 -7.76 12.61 -18.48
CA HIS A 143 -6.59 12.19 -17.71
C HIS A 143 -6.67 12.67 -16.26
N LEU A 144 -7.08 13.93 -16.02
CA LEU A 144 -7.30 14.45 -14.67
C LEU A 144 -8.40 13.67 -13.92
N VAL A 145 -9.53 13.39 -14.55
CA VAL A 145 -10.64 12.66 -13.91
C VAL A 145 -10.21 11.24 -13.54
N GLY A 146 -9.51 10.53 -14.43
CA GLY A 146 -8.97 9.20 -14.15
C GLY A 146 -8.03 9.19 -12.93
N ASN A 147 -7.08 10.12 -12.90
CA ASN A 147 -6.17 10.28 -11.77
C ASN A 147 -6.89 10.71 -10.49
N SER A 148 -7.93 11.52 -10.59
CA SER A 148 -8.67 12.01 -9.41
C SER A 148 -9.54 10.94 -8.77
N VAL A 149 -10.22 10.12 -9.57
CA VAL A 149 -11.07 9.04 -9.04
C VAL A 149 -10.22 7.97 -8.37
N ILE A 150 -9.22 7.45 -9.09
CA ILE A 150 -8.43 6.33 -8.59
C ILE A 150 -7.40 6.81 -7.56
N GLY A 151 -6.68 7.89 -7.88
CA GLY A 151 -5.75 8.52 -6.95
C GLY A 151 -6.45 9.01 -5.68
N GLY A 152 -7.65 9.56 -5.78
CA GLY A 152 -8.45 9.98 -4.63
C GLY A 152 -8.67 8.83 -3.64
N VAL A 153 -9.14 7.69 -4.12
CA VAL A 153 -9.37 6.50 -3.28
C VAL A 153 -8.06 5.99 -2.68
N ILE A 154 -7.02 5.78 -3.49
CA ILE A 154 -5.76 5.21 -3.02
C ILE A 154 -5.05 6.14 -2.03
N VAL A 155 -5.00 7.45 -2.30
CA VAL A 155 -4.39 8.43 -1.41
C VAL A 155 -5.20 8.59 -0.12
N HIS A 156 -6.54 8.49 -0.19
CA HIS A 156 -7.36 8.44 1.00
C HIS A 156 -7.01 7.24 1.89
N LEU A 157 -6.91 6.05 1.31
CA LEU A 157 -6.50 4.84 2.03
C LEU A 157 -5.09 4.96 2.61
N LEU A 158 -4.16 5.55 1.85
CA LEU A 158 -2.81 5.85 2.33
C LEU A 158 -2.87 6.75 3.56
N CYS A 159 -3.57 7.88 3.49
CA CYS A 159 -3.71 8.81 4.61
C CYS A 159 -4.40 8.17 5.83
N LYS A 160 -5.37 7.28 5.62
CA LYS A 160 -5.98 6.50 6.72
C LYS A 160 -5.01 5.52 7.35
N ALA A 161 -4.05 4.99 6.58
CA ALA A 161 -3.05 4.05 7.08
C ALA A 161 -1.85 4.74 7.76
N THR A 162 -1.40 5.90 7.26
CA THR A 162 -0.18 6.60 7.70
C THR A 162 -0.43 7.83 8.58
N GLY A 163 -1.66 8.34 8.60
CA GLY A 163 -1.96 9.73 8.91
C GLY A 163 -1.76 10.63 7.69
N TYR A 164 -2.57 11.70 7.56
CA TYR A 164 -2.61 12.54 6.36
C TYR A 164 -1.31 13.29 6.07
N GLY A 165 -0.63 13.84 7.08
CA GLY A 165 0.61 14.60 6.89
C GLY A 165 1.77 13.73 6.47
N MET A 166 1.94 12.58 7.15
CA MET A 166 2.95 11.60 6.77
C MET A 166 2.63 11.00 5.39
N GLY A 167 1.36 10.70 5.12
CA GLY A 167 0.90 10.14 3.87
C GLY A 167 1.22 11.03 2.68
N TRP A 168 0.88 12.32 2.75
CA TRP A 168 1.17 13.29 1.69
C TRP A 168 2.66 13.55 1.51
N LEU A 169 3.44 13.67 2.61
CA LEU A 169 4.87 13.90 2.49
C LEU A 169 5.58 12.69 1.87
N ALA A 170 5.30 11.48 2.36
CA ALA A 170 5.88 10.25 1.81
C ALA A 170 5.48 10.04 0.36
N LEU A 171 4.22 10.32 0.01
CA LEU A 171 3.72 10.28 -1.36
C LEU A 171 4.49 11.21 -2.29
N LEU A 172 4.64 12.48 -1.88
CA LEU A 172 5.29 13.50 -2.69
C LEU A 172 6.77 13.16 -2.92
N LEU A 173 7.48 12.74 -1.87
CA LEU A 173 8.89 12.34 -1.96
C LEU A 173 9.07 11.07 -2.79
N ALA A 174 8.21 10.07 -2.60
CA ALA A 174 8.26 8.83 -3.39
C ALA A 174 7.95 9.08 -4.87
N ALA A 175 6.98 9.94 -5.18
CA ALA A 175 6.64 10.32 -6.55
C ALA A 175 7.77 11.14 -7.21
N MET A 176 8.36 12.09 -6.49
CA MET A 176 9.55 12.83 -6.94
C MET A 176 10.71 11.88 -7.24
N THR A 177 10.98 10.93 -6.34
CA THR A 177 12.02 9.90 -6.52
C THR A 177 11.71 9.01 -7.73
N GLY A 178 10.44 8.63 -7.92
CA GLY A 178 10.01 7.83 -9.07
C GLY A 178 10.18 8.56 -10.40
N ASN A 179 9.81 9.85 -10.46
CA ASN A 179 10.05 10.69 -11.64
C ASN A 179 11.55 10.82 -11.92
N PHE A 180 12.39 10.97 -10.88
CA PHE A 180 13.84 11.05 -11.03
C PHE A 180 14.43 9.74 -11.58
N PHE A 181 14.06 8.59 -11.02
CA PHE A 181 14.52 7.30 -11.54
C PHE A 181 14.04 7.04 -12.97
N ASN A 182 12.81 7.47 -13.29
CA ASN A 182 12.27 7.36 -14.64
C ASN A 182 13.11 8.13 -15.67
N ILE A 183 13.62 9.32 -15.34
CA ILE A 183 14.43 10.09 -16.29
C ILE A 183 15.87 9.59 -16.40
N ILE A 184 16.51 9.15 -15.31
CA ILE A 184 17.93 8.73 -15.37
C ILE A 184 18.14 7.33 -15.97
N LEU A 185 17.11 6.49 -15.95
CA LEU A 185 17.16 5.11 -16.48
C LEU A 185 16.58 4.98 -17.89
N ARG A 186 16.21 6.10 -18.53
CA ARG A 186 15.75 6.15 -19.92
C ARG A 186 16.86 6.67 -20.82
N ASP A 187 17.01 6.03 -21.98
CA ASP A 187 18.01 6.43 -22.99
C ASP A 187 17.57 7.64 -23.82
N MET A 188 16.28 7.97 -23.84
CA MET A 188 15.70 9.04 -24.66
C MET A 188 15.10 10.16 -23.78
N PRO A 189 15.17 11.44 -24.23
CA PRO A 189 14.50 12.55 -23.55
C PRO A 189 13.04 12.24 -23.26
N HIS A 190 12.61 12.49 -22.03
CA HIS A 190 11.28 12.15 -21.57
C HIS A 190 10.52 13.40 -21.13
N TYR A 191 9.25 13.45 -21.54
CA TYR A 191 8.32 14.51 -21.23
C TYR A 191 7.04 13.92 -20.67
N SER A 192 6.65 14.33 -19.46
CA SER A 192 5.43 13.84 -18.83
C SER A 192 4.83 14.84 -17.85
N VAL A 193 3.53 14.67 -17.64
CA VAL A 193 2.69 15.39 -16.69
C VAL A 193 1.63 14.43 -16.16
N GLY A 194 1.20 14.64 -14.93
CA GLY A 194 0.09 13.91 -14.34
C GLY A 194 0.41 13.39 -12.97
N PHE A 195 -0.65 13.19 -12.20
CA PHE A 195 -0.58 12.63 -10.86
C PHE A 195 -0.37 11.10 -10.84
N SER A 196 -0.33 10.43 -11.99
CA SER A 196 -0.25 8.95 -12.08
C SER A 196 0.97 8.37 -11.38
N THR A 197 2.17 8.98 -11.50
CA THR A 197 3.37 8.56 -10.74
C THR A 197 3.08 8.52 -9.24
N ALA A 198 2.37 9.52 -8.72
CA ALA A 198 1.97 9.57 -7.32
C ALA A 198 0.95 8.47 -6.99
N VAL A 199 -0.02 8.18 -7.86
CA VAL A 199 -0.94 7.04 -7.66
C VAL A 199 -0.17 5.72 -7.50
N PHE A 200 0.78 5.44 -8.39
CA PHE A 200 1.60 4.23 -8.29
C PHE A 200 2.54 4.24 -7.07
N ALA A 201 3.10 5.40 -6.72
CA ALA A 201 3.86 5.54 -5.47
C ALA A 201 2.99 5.26 -4.24
N ALA A 202 1.73 5.71 -4.21
CA ALA A 202 0.81 5.44 -3.11
C ALA A 202 0.49 3.93 -3.00
N VAL A 203 0.26 3.25 -4.14
CA VAL A 203 0.11 1.79 -4.21
C VAL A 203 1.36 1.12 -3.64
N GLY A 204 2.55 1.55 -4.08
CA GLY A 204 3.83 1.05 -3.60
C GLY A 204 3.99 1.20 -2.10
N ILE A 205 3.69 2.37 -1.54
CA ILE A 205 3.79 2.64 -0.10
C ILE A 205 2.86 1.72 0.69
N LEU A 206 1.61 1.55 0.24
CA LEU A 206 0.64 0.66 0.87
C LEU A 206 1.10 -0.80 0.84
N CYS A 207 1.66 -1.26 -0.29
CA CYS A 207 2.24 -2.59 -0.42
C CYS A 207 3.46 -2.77 0.50
N GLY A 208 4.42 -1.84 0.44
CA GLY A 208 5.66 -1.86 1.21
C GLY A 208 5.41 -1.92 2.71
N ARG A 209 4.43 -1.16 3.22
CA ARG A 209 4.02 -1.17 4.64
C ARG A 209 3.51 -2.53 5.13
N GLN A 210 2.98 -3.35 4.22
CA GLN A 210 2.26 -4.58 4.55
C GLN A 210 3.05 -5.83 4.17
N LEU A 211 4.30 -5.71 3.70
CA LEU A 211 5.11 -6.86 3.25
C LEU A 211 5.30 -7.92 4.34
N ASN A 212 5.42 -7.51 5.60
CA ASN A 212 5.51 -8.43 6.73
C ASN A 212 4.16 -8.72 7.43
N ASN A 213 3.06 -8.16 6.93
CA ASN A 213 1.72 -8.29 7.52
C ASN A 213 0.86 -9.28 6.73
N LYS A 214 0.95 -10.57 7.09
CA LYS A 214 0.20 -11.67 6.45
C LYS A 214 -1.34 -11.51 6.52
N ALA A 215 -1.85 -10.64 7.39
CA ALA A 215 -3.28 -10.42 7.61
C ALA A 215 -3.88 -9.25 6.81
N SER A 216 -3.10 -8.59 5.93
CA SER A 216 -3.57 -7.40 5.21
C SER A 216 -4.55 -7.72 4.06
N THR A 217 -5.83 -7.87 4.40
CA THR A 217 -6.92 -8.12 3.45
C THR A 217 -7.14 -6.96 2.47
N ILE A 218 -7.05 -5.70 2.91
CA ILE A 218 -7.33 -4.51 2.08
C ILE A 218 -6.32 -4.37 0.93
N VAL A 219 -5.03 -4.63 1.17
CA VAL A 219 -4.03 -4.57 0.10
C VAL A 219 -4.33 -5.62 -0.98
N ARG A 220 -4.66 -6.84 -0.57
CA ARG A 220 -4.94 -7.94 -1.50
C ARG A 220 -6.25 -7.76 -2.27
N GLN A 221 -7.27 -7.23 -1.63
CA GLN A 221 -8.62 -7.16 -2.21
C GLN A 221 -8.93 -5.85 -2.91
N VAL A 222 -8.22 -4.77 -2.60
CA VAL A 222 -8.53 -3.42 -3.10
C VAL A 222 -7.33 -2.78 -3.78
N VAL A 223 -6.20 -2.67 -3.07
CA VAL A 223 -5.04 -1.92 -3.58
C VAL A 223 -4.40 -2.62 -4.77
N LEU A 224 -4.18 -3.95 -4.70
CA LEU A 224 -3.59 -4.71 -5.80
C LEU A 224 -4.49 -4.76 -7.03
N PRO A 225 -5.81 -5.08 -6.93
CA PRO A 225 -6.69 -5.07 -8.10
C PRO A 225 -6.86 -3.68 -8.72
N LEU A 226 -6.97 -2.63 -7.90
CA LEU A 226 -7.05 -1.26 -8.43
C LEU A 226 -5.73 -0.83 -9.07
N GLY A 227 -4.59 -1.11 -8.43
CA GLY A 227 -3.27 -0.83 -9.00
C GLY A 227 -3.03 -1.60 -10.31
N ALA A 228 -3.44 -2.87 -10.36
CA ALA A 228 -3.40 -3.69 -11.57
C ALA A 228 -4.36 -3.17 -12.64
N GLY A 229 -5.57 -2.75 -12.28
CA GLY A 229 -6.54 -2.16 -13.19
C GLY A 229 -6.08 -0.83 -13.78
N VAL A 230 -5.46 0.05 -12.98
CA VAL A 230 -4.82 1.29 -13.45
C VAL A 230 -3.65 0.97 -14.36
N GLY A 231 -2.77 0.04 -13.95
CA GLY A 231 -1.64 -0.40 -14.77
C GLY A 231 -2.09 -0.93 -16.12
N LEU A 232 -3.13 -1.78 -16.12
CA LEU A 232 -3.70 -2.34 -17.33
C LEU A 232 -4.39 -1.27 -18.20
N LEU A 233 -5.18 -0.36 -17.61
CA LEU A 233 -5.79 0.76 -18.32
C LEU A 233 -4.76 1.72 -18.91
N ALA A 234 -3.68 1.99 -18.19
CA ALA A 234 -2.57 2.79 -18.68
C ALA A 234 -1.82 2.10 -19.84
N MET A 235 -1.71 0.77 -19.81
CA MET A 235 -1.11 -0.02 -20.89
C MET A 235 -2.02 -0.13 -22.12
N LEU A 236 -3.33 -0.27 -21.93
CA LEU A 236 -4.31 -0.48 -23.00
C LEU A 236 -4.88 0.82 -23.60
N GLY A 237 -4.98 1.89 -22.80
CA GLY A 237 -5.53 3.19 -23.22
C GLY A 237 -4.50 4.15 -23.83
N SER A 238 -3.26 3.71 -23.99
CA SER A 238 -2.12 4.53 -24.45
C SER A 238 -1.64 4.12 -25.85
N GLU A 239 -2.57 3.83 -26.77
CA GLU A 239 -2.25 3.76 -28.21
C GLU A 239 -1.92 5.17 -28.73
N GLY A 240 -0.66 5.59 -28.56
CA GLY A 240 -0.15 6.88 -29.03
C GLY A 240 1.19 7.26 -28.39
N GLU A 241 2.28 6.63 -28.86
CA GLU A 241 3.71 7.04 -28.81
C GLU A 241 4.35 7.63 -27.53
N ARG A 242 3.67 7.70 -26.38
CA ARG A 242 4.18 8.27 -25.12
C ARG A 242 3.74 7.52 -23.87
N THR A 243 3.69 6.19 -23.92
CA THR A 243 3.38 5.35 -22.76
C THR A 243 4.40 5.60 -21.64
N ASP A 244 3.98 6.23 -20.54
CA ASP A 244 4.84 6.46 -19.36
C ASP A 244 4.89 5.23 -18.44
N PHE A 245 5.16 4.07 -19.05
CA PHE A 245 5.33 2.81 -18.33
C PHE A 245 6.44 2.91 -17.27
N GLY A 246 7.50 3.64 -17.59
CA GLY A 246 8.59 3.91 -16.67
C GLY A 246 8.14 4.69 -15.42
N ALA A 247 7.37 5.78 -15.55
CA ALA A 247 6.92 6.50 -14.36
C ALA A 247 6.02 5.65 -13.46
N HIS A 248 5.20 4.77 -14.03
CA HIS A 248 4.38 3.85 -13.25
C HIS A 248 5.24 2.84 -12.49
N LEU A 249 6.21 2.22 -13.17
CA LEU A 249 7.13 1.26 -12.57
C LEU A 249 8.00 1.90 -11.48
N PHE A 250 8.63 3.04 -11.77
CA PHE A 250 9.53 3.71 -10.84
C PHE A 250 8.79 4.43 -9.72
N GLY A 251 7.56 4.90 -9.98
CA GLY A 251 6.63 5.35 -8.95
C GLY A 251 6.31 4.22 -7.98
N LEU A 252 5.89 3.06 -8.48
CA LEU A 252 5.58 1.88 -7.67
C LEU A 252 6.81 1.41 -6.86
N ALA A 253 7.97 1.29 -7.50
CA ALA A 253 9.20 0.84 -6.87
C ALA A 253 9.67 1.80 -5.77
N SER A 254 9.67 3.11 -6.05
CA SER A 254 10.00 4.14 -5.06
C SER A 254 9.00 4.10 -3.90
N GLY A 255 7.71 3.98 -4.21
CA GLY A 255 6.68 3.82 -3.20
C GLY A 255 6.91 2.61 -2.30
N LEU A 256 7.26 1.47 -2.86
CA LEU A 256 7.56 0.24 -2.10
C LEU A 256 8.73 0.44 -1.13
N ILE A 257 9.80 1.12 -1.57
CA ILE A 257 10.94 1.47 -0.72
C ILE A 257 10.49 2.38 0.42
N TYR A 258 9.73 3.44 0.15
CA TYR A 258 9.23 4.34 1.20
C TYR A 258 8.26 3.63 2.16
N GLY A 259 7.42 2.73 1.65
CA GLY A 259 6.54 1.90 2.47
C GLY A 259 7.29 0.98 3.41
N LEU A 260 8.36 0.34 2.92
CA LEU A 260 9.29 -0.46 3.72
C LEU A 260 10.02 0.39 4.76
N LEU A 261 10.47 1.60 4.41
CA LEU A 261 11.11 2.50 5.36
C LEU A 261 10.15 2.91 6.48
N LEU A 262 8.90 3.30 6.15
CA LEU A 262 7.86 3.55 7.16
C LEU A 262 7.60 2.31 8.01
N GLN A 263 7.69 1.12 7.41
CA GLN A 263 7.59 -0.12 8.16
C GLN A 263 8.76 -0.32 9.12
N LEU A 264 10.00 -0.20 8.67
CA LEU A 264 11.17 -0.53 9.48
C LEU A 264 11.47 0.52 10.56
N THR A 265 11.05 1.76 10.37
CA THR A 265 11.35 2.88 11.27
C THR A 265 10.20 3.26 12.20
N ASP A 266 9.01 2.69 11.98
CA ASP A 266 7.77 3.03 12.69
C ASP A 266 7.45 4.55 12.69
N LEU A 267 7.97 5.30 11.71
CA LEU A 267 7.74 6.74 11.58
C LEU A 267 6.26 7.08 11.37
N ASP A 268 5.48 6.15 10.82
CA ASP A 268 4.04 6.31 10.69
C ASP A 268 3.30 6.29 12.04
N LEU A 269 3.89 5.68 13.09
CA LEU A 269 3.32 5.70 14.44
C LEU A 269 3.46 7.07 15.13
N LEU A 270 4.36 7.93 14.64
CA LEU A 270 4.38 9.35 15.02
C LEU A 270 3.11 10.08 14.53
N GLY A 271 2.31 9.44 13.67
CA GLY A 271 1.10 9.99 13.09
C GLY A 271 -0.08 10.21 14.03
N SER A 272 -0.03 9.68 15.25
CA SER A 272 -1.06 9.91 16.27
C SER A 272 -1.07 11.36 16.79
N ARG A 273 -0.01 12.15 16.53
CA ARG A 273 0.08 13.54 17.01
C ARG A 273 -0.43 14.51 15.95
N ARG A 274 -1.59 15.13 16.21
CA ARG A 274 -2.22 16.13 15.32
C ARG A 274 -1.27 17.25 14.88
N ARG A 275 -0.43 17.78 15.78
CA ARG A 275 0.55 18.82 15.45
C ARG A 275 1.57 18.35 14.42
N VAL A 276 2.11 17.14 14.58
CA VAL A 276 3.07 16.56 13.64
C VAL A 276 2.42 16.37 12.27
N GLN A 277 1.20 15.84 12.24
CA GLN A 277 0.46 15.65 10.98
C GLN A 277 0.19 16.97 10.26
N LEU A 278 -0.21 18.01 10.99
CA LEU A 278 -0.39 19.33 10.41
C LEU A 278 0.94 19.89 9.87
N THR A 279 2.03 19.81 10.63
CA THR A 279 3.35 20.28 10.19
C THR A 279 3.83 19.57 8.92
N LEU A 280 3.72 18.24 8.86
CA LEU A 280 4.14 17.46 7.68
C LEU A 280 3.26 17.76 6.46
N PHE A 281 1.96 17.95 6.68
CA PHE A 281 1.05 18.34 5.61
C PHE A 281 1.37 19.75 5.06
N LEU A 282 1.56 20.73 5.95
CA LEU A 282 1.96 22.08 5.57
C LEU A 282 3.32 22.10 4.87
N LEU A 283 4.27 21.26 5.29
CA LEU A 283 5.56 21.09 4.62
C LEU A 283 5.38 20.56 3.19
N SER A 284 4.46 19.61 2.99
CA SER A 284 4.14 19.07 1.67
C SER A 284 3.56 20.16 0.75
N LEU A 285 2.64 20.99 1.27
CA LEU A 285 2.09 22.12 0.54
C LEU A 285 3.16 23.18 0.22
N LEU A 286 3.99 23.52 1.21
CA LEU A 286 5.08 24.47 1.02
C LEU A 286 6.07 23.98 -0.04
N LEU A 287 6.36 22.68 -0.09
CA LEU A 287 7.24 22.11 -1.11
C LEU A 287 6.65 22.26 -2.51
N ILE A 288 5.34 21.99 -2.69
CA ILE A 288 4.66 22.21 -3.97
C ILE A 288 4.70 23.69 -4.37
N LEU A 289 4.40 24.60 -3.42
CA LEU A 289 4.43 26.04 -3.67
C LEU A 289 5.84 26.54 -3.98
N LEU A 290 6.86 26.06 -3.29
CA LEU A 290 8.26 26.38 -3.55
C LEU A 290 8.68 25.93 -4.94
N CYS A 291 8.30 24.72 -5.35
CA CYS A 291 8.60 24.22 -6.69
C CYS A 291 7.95 25.08 -7.78
N TRP A 292 6.70 25.52 -7.57
CA TRP A 292 6.05 26.46 -8.48
C TRP A 292 6.65 27.86 -8.45
N PHE A 293 7.08 28.35 -7.28
CA PHE A 293 7.81 29.61 -7.17
C PHE A 293 9.11 29.58 -7.97
N LEU A 294 9.90 28.51 -7.84
CA LEU A 294 11.12 28.29 -8.62
C LEU A 294 10.82 28.20 -10.12
N ALA A 295 9.76 27.49 -10.51
CA ALA A 295 9.32 27.40 -11.90
C ALA A 295 8.96 28.76 -12.51
N THR A 296 8.54 29.74 -11.70
CA THR A 296 8.20 31.11 -12.14
C THR A 296 9.33 32.14 -11.98
N GLY A 297 10.45 31.78 -11.35
CA GLY A 297 11.51 32.70 -10.91
C GLY A 297 12.55 33.08 -11.97
N GLY A 298 12.54 32.45 -13.15
CA GLY A 298 13.27 32.89 -14.35
C GLY A 298 12.27 33.39 -15.39
N GLU A 299 12.31 34.66 -15.74
CA GLU A 299 11.58 35.35 -16.84
C GLU A 299 10.93 34.38 -17.88
N TYR A 300 9.62 34.27 -18.17
CA TYR A 300 8.42 35.13 -18.16
C TYR A 300 7.24 34.32 -18.88
N PRO A 301 6.00 34.82 -19.15
CA PRO A 301 4.79 34.97 -18.30
C PRO A 301 3.42 34.71 -19.04
N VAL A 302 2.31 35.32 -18.55
CA VAL A 302 1.03 35.74 -19.19
C VAL A 302 -0.21 34.88 -18.90
N PHE A 303 -1.09 35.40 -18.02
CA PHE A 303 -2.50 35.02 -17.98
C PHE A 303 -3.15 35.30 -19.34
N PRO A 304 -3.95 34.39 -19.93
CA PRO A 304 -4.67 34.70 -21.15
C PRO A 304 -5.59 35.91 -20.89
N THR A 305 -5.44 36.98 -21.69
CA THR A 305 -6.32 38.15 -21.66
C THR A 305 -7.69 37.89 -22.28
N ASP A 306 -7.93 36.71 -22.87
CA ASP A 306 -9.17 36.42 -23.57
C ASP A 306 -9.85 35.17 -23.01
N ALA A 307 -10.84 35.39 -22.13
CA ALA A 307 -12.13 34.66 -22.12
C ALA A 307 -13.07 35.16 -21.01
N LEU A 308 -13.73 36.30 -21.23
CA LEU A 308 -15.13 36.48 -20.81
C LEU A 308 -15.91 37.10 -21.99
N PRO A 309 -16.30 36.32 -23.00
CA PRO A 309 -17.35 36.75 -23.90
C PRO A 309 -18.67 36.65 -23.13
N GLY A 310 -19.25 37.80 -22.78
CA GLY A 310 -20.67 37.87 -22.45
C GLY A 310 -21.01 38.41 -21.06
N ILE A 311 -20.56 39.61 -20.71
CA ILE A 311 -21.36 40.53 -19.90
C ILE A 311 -21.07 41.95 -20.42
N LEU A 312 -21.88 42.40 -21.39
CA LEU A 312 -22.25 43.80 -21.71
C LEU A 312 -22.75 43.87 -23.16
N ARG A 313 -23.97 43.39 -23.39
CA ARG A 313 -25.05 44.03 -24.16
C ARG A 313 -26.24 43.08 -24.25
#